data_AF-A0A0Q5DQY0-F1
#
_entry.id   AF-A0A0Q5DQY0-F1
#
_cell.length_a   1.000
_cell.length_b   1.000
_cell.length_c   1.000
_cell.angle_alpha   90.00
_cell.angle_beta   90.00
_cell.angle_gamma   90.00
#
_symmetry.space_group_name_H-M   'P 1'
#
loop_
_entity.id
_entity.type
_entity.pdbx_description
1 polymer ?
#
loop_
_entity_poly.entity_id
_entity_poly.type
_entity_poly.pdbx_seq_one_letter_code
_entity_poly.pdbx_strand_id
1 'polypeptide(L)'
;MAIRTLNVTWNAADGSTGSATAVITLDTDLVTTSPGNTIPIGQIQDLTVTVQGARAGNGTYGKADYTGVQFYAGFALDFSQELVGQTGDAGSLAYGTADAQGGAGDFNLASAGGATAPAGVAAFTLATNGRSDPSDVLVVASIRP
;
A
#
# COMPACT_ATOMS: atom_id res chain seq x y z
N MET A 1 12.28 -15.24 -9.09
CA MET A 1 12.55 -14.34 -7.96
C MET A 1 13.16 -13.07 -8.50
N ALA A 2 12.34 -12.03 -8.58
CA ALA A 2 12.70 -10.70 -9.02
C ALA A 2 12.59 -9.75 -7.83
N ILE A 3 13.68 -9.63 -7.06
CA ILE A 3 13.70 -8.72 -5.91
C ILE A 3 13.78 -7.27 -6.37
N ARG A 4 12.85 -6.45 -5.89
CA ARG A 4 12.81 -5.00 -6.13
C ARG A 4 12.52 -4.25 -4.83
N THR A 5 13.06 -3.05 -4.74
CA THR A 5 12.68 -2.08 -3.72
C THR A 5 11.67 -1.14 -4.34
N LEU A 6 10.56 -0.86 -3.66
CA LEU A 6 9.53 0.07 -4.08
C LEU A 6 9.47 1.23 -3.08
N ASN A 7 9.39 2.44 -3.61
CA ASN A 7 9.09 3.66 -2.90
C ASN A 7 7.61 3.98 -3.09
N VAL A 8 6.85 3.99 -2.01
CA VAL A 8 5.43 4.32 -2.02
C VAL A 8 5.23 5.68 -1.36
N THR A 9 4.36 6.51 -1.91
CA THR A 9 3.95 7.77 -1.27
C THR A 9 2.45 7.80 -1.12
N TRP A 10 1.97 8.35 -0.01
CA TRP A 10 0.57 8.67 0.21
C TRP A 10 0.39 10.14 0.54
N ASN A 11 -0.70 10.70 0.03
CA ASN A 11 -1.14 12.07 0.32
C ASN A 11 -2.45 12.03 1.11
N ALA A 12 -2.76 13.11 1.84
CA ALA A 12 -4.03 13.24 2.53
C ALA A 12 -5.23 13.07 1.58
N ALA A 13 -6.20 12.23 1.99
CA ALA A 13 -7.52 12.23 1.40
C ALA A 13 -8.28 13.51 1.76
N ASP A 14 -9.43 13.74 1.12
CA ASP A 14 -10.33 14.85 1.45
C ASP A 14 -10.68 14.84 2.95
N GLY A 15 -10.47 15.98 3.62
CA GLY A 15 -10.73 16.15 5.05
C GLY A 15 -9.64 15.59 5.99
N SER A 16 -8.66 14.86 5.45
CA SER A 16 -7.49 14.37 6.20
C SER A 16 -6.32 15.35 6.12
N THR A 17 -5.30 15.11 6.94
CA THR A 17 -4.02 15.82 6.93
C THR A 17 -2.85 14.85 6.87
N GLY A 18 -1.66 15.37 6.54
CA GLY A 18 -0.42 14.61 6.56
C GLY A 18 -0.08 13.89 5.25
N SER A 19 0.96 13.08 5.34
CA SER A 19 1.52 12.30 4.23
C SER A 19 2.26 11.09 4.79
N ALA A 20 2.45 10.07 3.96
CA ALA A 20 3.30 8.94 4.29
C ALA A 20 4.23 8.58 3.14
N THR A 21 5.37 7.99 3.49
CA THR A 21 6.29 7.37 2.54
C THR A 21 6.66 5.98 3.03
N ALA A 22 6.83 5.02 2.13
CA ALA A 22 7.35 3.72 2.48
C ALA A 22 8.44 3.26 1.52
N VAL A 23 9.40 2.50 2.06
CA VAL A 23 10.39 1.75 1.29
C VAL A 23 10.11 0.27 1.57
N ILE A 24 9.84 -0.50 0.51
CA ILE A 24 9.45 -1.91 0.61
C ILE A 24 10.33 -2.74 -0.31
N THR A 25 11.04 -3.73 0.22
CA THR A 25 11.79 -4.68 -0.61
C THR A 25 11.06 -6.02 -0.63
N LEU A 26 10.67 -6.50 -1.80
CA LEU A 26 9.93 -7.75 -1.98
C LEU A 26 10.32 -8.48 -3.27
N ASP A 27 9.98 -9.77 -3.35
CA ASP A 27 9.95 -10.51 -4.61
C ASP A 27 8.69 -10.13 -5.38
N THR A 28 8.84 -9.49 -6.54
CA THR A 28 7.69 -9.05 -7.35
C THR A 28 6.91 -10.23 -7.93
N ASP A 29 7.49 -11.42 -7.98
CA ASP A 29 6.79 -12.65 -8.38
C ASP A 29 5.71 -13.06 -7.36
N LEU A 30 5.70 -12.48 -6.16
CA LEU A 30 4.66 -12.69 -5.13
C LEU A 30 3.42 -11.82 -5.31
N VAL A 31 3.44 -10.85 -6.23
CA VAL A 31 2.27 -10.01 -6.51
C VAL A 31 1.18 -10.88 -7.14
N THR A 32 0.00 -10.82 -6.56
CA THR A 32 -1.09 -11.74 -6.90
C THR A 32 -2.06 -11.11 -7.89
N THR A 33 -2.85 -11.95 -8.56
CA THR A 33 -3.95 -11.53 -9.44
C THR A 33 -5.33 -11.86 -8.85
N SER A 34 -5.46 -11.93 -7.52
CA SER A 34 -6.78 -11.92 -6.84
C SER A 34 -6.81 -10.90 -5.70
N PRO A 35 -7.84 -10.04 -5.61
CA PRO A 35 -8.04 -9.15 -4.46
C PRO A 35 -8.11 -9.92 -3.13
N GLY A 36 -7.74 -9.25 -2.03
CA GLY A 36 -7.80 -9.82 -0.67
C GLY A 36 -6.63 -10.74 -0.31
N ASN A 37 -5.80 -11.12 -1.28
CA ASN A 37 -4.58 -11.87 -0.99
C ASN A 37 -3.50 -10.96 -0.39
N THR A 38 -2.85 -11.47 0.65
CA THR A 38 -1.79 -10.77 1.37
C THR A 38 -0.50 -11.54 1.26
N ILE A 39 0.59 -10.84 0.92
CA ILE A 39 1.95 -11.37 1.04
C ILE A 39 2.31 -11.34 2.53
N PRO A 40 2.51 -12.50 3.18
CA PRO A 40 2.93 -12.57 4.57
C PRO A 40 4.20 -11.75 4.83
N ILE A 41 4.27 -11.06 5.97
CA ILE A 41 5.41 -10.19 6.29
C ILE A 41 6.75 -10.95 6.32
N GLY A 42 6.72 -12.26 6.60
CA GLY A 42 7.91 -13.11 6.55
C GLY A 42 8.54 -13.23 5.16
N GLN A 43 7.76 -12.98 4.08
CA GLN A 43 8.22 -12.99 2.69
C GLN A 43 8.61 -11.59 2.17
N ILE A 44 8.28 -10.53 2.91
CA ILE A 44 8.77 -9.17 2.64
C ILE A 44 10.20 -9.07 3.15
N GLN A 45 11.15 -8.63 2.33
CA GLN A 45 12.55 -8.54 2.73
C GLN A 45 12.79 -7.36 3.66
N ASP A 46 12.26 -6.19 3.32
CA ASP A 46 12.35 -4.98 4.14
C ASP A 46 11.09 -4.11 4.00
N LEU A 47 10.76 -3.36 5.04
CA LEU A 47 9.65 -2.43 5.08
C LEU A 47 9.93 -1.35 6.12
N THR A 48 9.95 -0.10 5.67
CA THR A 48 9.93 1.09 6.54
C THR A 48 8.85 2.03 6.05
N VAL A 49 7.99 2.51 6.94
CA VAL A 49 6.92 3.47 6.67
C VAL A 49 7.13 4.69 7.56
N THR A 50 7.09 5.89 7.01
CA THR A 50 7.14 7.13 7.77
C THR A 50 5.88 7.93 7.52
N VAL A 51 5.22 8.34 8.59
CA VAL A 51 4.02 9.20 8.57
C VAL A 51 4.38 10.53 9.22
N GLN A 52 3.96 11.62 8.59
CA GLN A 52 4.24 12.97 9.05
C GLN A 52 3.06 13.92 8.76
N GLY A 53 2.88 14.92 9.63
CA GLY A 53 1.86 15.96 9.49
C GLY A 53 0.42 15.49 9.70
N ALA A 54 0.20 14.27 10.20
CA ALA A 54 -1.12 13.76 10.56
C ALA A 54 -1.55 14.24 11.96
N ARG A 55 -2.85 14.16 12.26
CA ARG A 55 -3.45 14.46 13.58
C ARG A 55 -3.05 13.41 14.62
N ALA A 56 -2.94 12.14 14.22
CA ALA A 56 -2.37 11.07 15.03
C ALA A 56 -1.61 10.06 14.16
N GLY A 57 -0.72 9.28 14.79
CA GLY A 57 0.04 8.22 14.11
C GLY A 57 1.27 8.70 13.32
N ASN A 58 1.79 9.90 13.63
CA ASN A 58 3.10 10.31 13.11
C ASN A 58 4.20 9.43 13.70
N GLY A 59 5.19 9.10 12.87
CA GLY A 59 6.33 8.28 13.29
C GLY A 59 6.91 7.45 12.17
N THR A 60 7.89 6.62 12.51
CA THR A 60 8.48 5.64 11.61
C THR A 60 8.19 4.25 12.15
N TYR A 61 7.67 3.40 11.27
CA TYR A 61 7.21 2.04 11.54
C TYR A 61 8.00 1.08 10.67
N GLY A 62 8.49 -0.01 11.27
CA GLY A 62 9.30 -1.00 10.60
C GLY A 62 8.50 -2.25 10.27
N LYS A 63 9.13 -3.16 9.54
CA LYS A 63 8.59 -4.48 9.17
C LYS A 63 7.90 -5.23 10.33
N ALA A 64 8.40 -5.14 11.56
CA ALA A 64 7.84 -5.83 12.72
C ALA A 64 6.45 -5.33 13.16
N ASP A 65 6.05 -4.13 12.72
CA ASP A 65 4.74 -3.54 13.03
C ASP A 65 3.60 -4.11 12.16
N TYR A 66 3.94 -4.93 11.16
CA TYR A 66 3.04 -5.43 10.13
C TYR A 66 2.96 -6.96 10.12
N THR A 67 1.84 -7.49 9.62
CA THR A 67 1.61 -8.93 9.40
C THR A 67 1.64 -9.31 7.93
N GLY A 68 1.49 -8.34 7.03
CA GLY A 68 1.69 -8.54 5.60
C GLY A 68 1.43 -7.29 4.77
N VAL A 69 1.64 -7.45 3.47
CA VAL A 69 1.37 -6.43 2.44
C VAL A 69 0.37 -7.02 1.46
N GLN A 70 -0.80 -6.39 1.35
CA GLN A 70 -1.76 -6.72 0.30
C GLN A 70 -1.30 -6.03 -0.98
N PHE A 71 -0.97 -6.84 -1.98
CA PHE A 71 -0.54 -6.37 -3.28
C PHE A 71 -1.20 -7.26 -4.35
N TYR A 72 -2.22 -6.70 -4.96
CA TYR A 72 -2.99 -7.34 -6.03
C TYR A 72 -2.95 -6.47 -7.28
N ALA A 73 -2.75 -7.06 -8.45
CA ALA A 73 -2.88 -6.39 -9.73
C ALA A 73 -3.79 -7.18 -10.67
N GLY A 74 -4.70 -6.51 -11.38
CA GLY A 74 -5.59 -7.15 -12.36
C GLY A 74 -4.90 -7.55 -13.67
N PHE A 75 -3.66 -7.15 -13.86
CA PHE A 75 -2.82 -7.40 -15.03
C PHE A 75 -1.34 -7.39 -14.63
N ALA A 76 -0.45 -7.79 -15.54
CA ALA A 76 0.99 -7.78 -15.27
C ALA A 76 1.51 -6.33 -15.16
N LEU A 77 2.04 -5.98 -14.00
CA LEU A 77 2.66 -4.68 -13.75
C LEU A 77 4.10 -4.65 -14.29
N ASP A 78 4.48 -3.50 -14.86
CA ASP A 78 5.87 -3.22 -15.24
C ASP A 78 6.61 -2.53 -14.09
N PHE A 79 7.40 -3.31 -13.35
CA PHE A 79 8.26 -2.84 -12.25
C PHE A 79 9.53 -2.10 -12.71
N SER A 80 9.57 -1.56 -13.94
CA SER A 80 10.60 -0.63 -14.40
C SER A 80 10.13 0.84 -14.45
N GLN A 81 8.85 1.10 -14.17
CA GLN A 81 8.23 2.42 -14.20
C GLN A 81 7.25 2.62 -13.04
N GLU A 82 6.66 3.82 -12.95
CA GLU A 82 5.57 4.11 -12.00
C GLU A 82 4.44 3.09 -12.16
N LEU A 83 4.01 2.45 -11.06
CA LEU A 83 2.96 1.44 -11.11
C LEU A 83 1.56 2.06 -11.14
N VAL A 84 1.37 3.16 -10.42
CA VAL A 84 0.07 3.87 -10.40
C VAL A 84 -0.20 4.46 -11.78
N GLY A 85 -1.37 4.16 -12.34
CA GLY A 85 -1.78 4.63 -13.66
C GLY A 85 -1.45 3.66 -14.81
N GLN A 86 -0.71 2.58 -14.57
CA GLN A 86 -0.53 1.54 -15.59
C GLN A 86 -1.89 0.94 -15.95
N THR A 87 -2.09 0.60 -17.21
CA THR A 87 -3.30 -0.06 -17.71
C THR A 87 -2.91 -1.36 -18.38
N GLY A 88 -3.68 -2.42 -18.13
CA GLY A 88 -3.58 -3.68 -18.87
C GLY A 88 -4.27 -3.60 -20.23
N ASP A 89 -5.02 -4.65 -20.55
CA ASP A 89 -5.80 -4.75 -21.80
C ASP A 89 -6.92 -3.70 -21.90
N ALA A 90 -7.46 -3.55 -23.11
CA ALA A 90 -8.51 -2.59 -23.39
C ALA A 90 -9.74 -2.79 -22.49
N GLY A 91 -10.04 -1.78 -21.67
CA GLY A 91 -11.20 -1.76 -20.76
C GLY A 91 -10.86 -2.03 -19.29
N SER A 92 -9.63 -2.42 -18.96
CA SER A 92 -9.19 -2.51 -17.56
C SER A 92 -9.04 -1.12 -16.94
N LEU A 93 -9.41 -1.01 -15.66
CA LEU A 93 -9.10 0.18 -14.88
C LEU A 93 -7.59 0.28 -14.63
N ALA A 94 -7.07 1.51 -14.58
CA ALA A 94 -5.67 1.74 -14.30
C ALA A 94 -5.33 1.36 -12.85
N TYR A 95 -4.15 0.77 -12.63
CA TYR A 95 -3.68 0.40 -11.30
C TYR A 95 -3.63 1.63 -10.37
N GLY A 96 -4.14 1.50 -9.14
CA GLY A 96 -4.25 2.64 -8.21
C GLY A 96 -5.54 3.44 -8.33
N THR A 97 -6.44 3.10 -9.25
CA THR A 97 -7.80 3.67 -9.25
C THR A 97 -8.63 3.01 -8.16
N ALA A 98 -9.32 3.75 -7.31
CA ALA A 98 -10.24 3.13 -6.35
C ALA A 98 -11.53 2.70 -7.07
N ASP A 99 -11.90 1.42 -6.97
CA ASP A 99 -13.19 0.91 -7.43
C ASP A 99 -13.82 -0.04 -6.39
N ALA A 100 -15.14 -0.19 -6.43
CA ALA A 100 -15.87 -0.99 -5.43
C ALA A 100 -15.68 -2.50 -5.61
N GLN A 101 -15.19 -2.93 -6.77
CA GLN A 101 -15.01 -4.34 -7.13
C GLN A 101 -13.54 -4.78 -7.02
N GLY A 102 -12.63 -3.86 -6.71
CA GLY A 102 -11.19 -4.11 -6.69
C GLY A 102 -10.60 -4.34 -8.07
N GLY A 103 -11.31 -4.12 -9.18
CA GLY A 103 -10.84 -4.43 -10.54
C GLY A 103 -9.63 -3.62 -10.99
N ALA A 104 -9.35 -2.51 -10.30
CA ALA A 104 -8.17 -1.67 -10.50
C ALA A 104 -6.95 -2.11 -9.68
N GLY A 105 -7.03 -3.22 -8.94
CA GLY A 105 -5.94 -3.64 -8.06
C GLY A 105 -6.17 -3.30 -6.60
N ASP A 106 -5.18 -3.65 -5.78
CA ASP A 106 -5.13 -3.23 -4.38
C ASP A 106 -3.67 -3.13 -3.91
N PHE A 107 -3.40 -2.11 -3.11
CA PHE A 107 -2.17 -1.95 -2.35
C PHE A 107 -2.50 -1.49 -0.93
N ASN A 108 -2.13 -2.31 0.06
CA ASN A 108 -2.47 -2.07 1.46
C ASN A 108 -1.44 -2.68 2.42
N LEU A 109 -1.30 -2.08 3.60
CA LEU A 109 -0.47 -2.62 4.69
C LEU A 109 -1.35 -3.22 5.77
N ALA A 110 -1.12 -4.49 6.12
CA ALA A 110 -1.83 -5.14 7.21
C ALA A 110 -1.04 -4.96 8.52
N SER A 111 -1.55 -4.15 9.44
CA SER A 111 -0.92 -3.98 10.76
C SER A 111 -1.03 -5.25 11.59
N ALA A 112 -0.13 -5.45 12.56
CA ALA A 112 -0.35 -6.44 13.59
C ALA A 112 -1.60 -6.08 14.43
N GLY A 113 -2.41 -7.08 14.79
CA GLY A 113 -3.64 -6.85 15.55
C GLY A 113 -3.35 -6.12 16.88
N GLY A 114 -4.01 -4.97 17.10
CA GLY A 114 -3.79 -4.11 18.27
C GLY A 114 -2.70 -3.05 18.12
N ALA A 115 -1.99 -3.00 16.97
CA ALA A 115 -0.97 -2.00 16.72
C ALA A 115 -1.56 -0.64 16.30
N THR A 116 -0.99 0.44 16.81
CA THR A 116 -1.23 1.83 16.39
C THR A 116 -0.52 2.18 15.07
N ALA A 117 0.14 1.20 14.46
CA ALA A 117 0.83 1.36 13.19
C ALA A 117 -0.16 1.71 12.06
N PRO A 118 0.30 2.47 11.05
CA PRO A 118 -0.54 2.79 9.90
C PRO A 118 -1.04 1.53 9.21
N ALA A 119 -2.31 1.49 8.80
CA ALA A 119 -2.93 0.28 8.28
C ALA A 119 -3.86 0.59 7.11
N GLY A 120 -3.96 -0.34 6.16
CA GLY A 120 -4.93 -0.28 5.09
C GLY A 120 -6.36 -0.34 5.61
N VAL A 121 -7.22 0.56 5.14
CA VAL A 121 -8.67 0.60 5.49
C VAL A 121 -9.57 0.29 4.29
N ALA A 122 -9.14 0.66 3.08
CA ALA A 122 -9.77 0.41 1.79
C ALA A 122 -8.69 0.33 0.69
N ALA A 123 -9.05 -0.05 -0.54
CA ALA A 123 -8.11 -0.15 -1.65
C ALA A 123 -7.31 1.15 -1.83
N PHE A 124 -5.97 1.03 -1.89
CA PHE A 124 -5.05 2.16 -2.07
C PHE A 124 -5.14 3.26 -1.01
N THR A 125 -5.51 2.91 0.23
CA THR A 125 -5.59 3.89 1.34
C THR A 125 -4.80 3.44 2.56
N LEU A 126 -4.44 4.39 3.42
CA LEU A 126 -3.68 4.14 4.65
C LEU A 126 -4.23 5.01 5.78
N ALA A 127 -4.80 4.39 6.80
CA ALA A 127 -5.07 5.04 8.07
C ALA A 127 -3.76 5.26 8.83
N THR A 128 -3.56 6.44 9.41
CA THR A 128 -2.28 6.80 10.04
C THR A 128 -2.08 6.19 11.43
N ASN A 129 -3.15 5.90 12.18
CA ASN A 129 -3.11 5.44 13.57
C ASN A 129 -3.86 4.10 13.79
N GLY A 130 -3.83 3.21 12.79
CA GLY A 130 -4.49 1.92 12.83
C GLY A 130 -5.90 1.92 12.21
N ARG A 131 -6.43 0.71 11.96
CA ARG A 131 -7.64 0.50 11.13
C ARG A 131 -8.96 0.85 11.81
N SER A 132 -9.04 0.72 13.14
CA SER A 132 -10.33 0.70 13.86
C SER A 132 -10.91 2.08 14.18
N ASP A 133 -10.07 3.11 14.26
CA ASP A 133 -10.50 4.49 14.53
C ASP A 133 -9.50 5.48 13.88
N PRO A 134 -9.52 5.59 12.54
CA PRO A 134 -8.54 6.39 11.81
C PRO A 134 -8.79 7.89 12.00
N SER A 135 -7.80 8.60 12.52
CA SER A 135 -7.79 10.07 12.64
C SER A 135 -7.60 10.77 11.28
N ASP A 136 -6.80 10.16 10.41
CA ASP A 136 -6.56 10.58 9.04
C ASP A 136 -6.49 9.34 8.15
N VAL A 137 -6.97 9.50 6.92
CA VAL A 137 -6.82 8.52 5.85
C VAL A 137 -6.03 9.16 4.71
N LEU A 138 -4.98 8.47 4.28
CA LEU A 138 -4.13 8.86 3.17
C LEU A 138 -4.44 7.98 1.96
N VAL A 139 -4.23 8.48 0.75
CA VAL A 139 -4.41 7.78 -0.52
C VAL A 139 -3.07 7.60 -1.21
N VAL A 140 -2.82 6.42 -1.77
CA VAL A 140 -1.60 6.15 -2.55
C VAL A 140 -1.52 7.16 -3.70
N ALA A 141 -0.39 7.84 -3.80
CA ALA A 141 -0.10 8.81 -4.84
C ALA A 141 0.94 8.30 -5.85
N SER A 142 1.86 7.44 -5.41
CA SER A 142 2.84 6.78 -6.29
C SER A 142 3.35 5.49 -5.68
N ILE A 143 3.74 4.54 -6.54
CA ILE A 143 4.50 3.33 -6.23
C ILE A 143 5.58 3.21 -7.31
N ARG A 144 6.83 3.49 -6.95
CA ARG A 144 7.97 3.53 -7.87
C ARG A 144 9.03 2.48 -7.51
N PRO A 145 9.59 1.75 -8.48
CA PRO A 145 10.78 0.94 -8.29
C PRO A 145 12.03 1.74 -7.87
#